data_AF-A0A6A5EER3-F1
#
_entry.id   AF-A0A6A5EER3-F1
#
_cell.length_a   1.000
_cell.length_b   1.000
_cell.length_c   1.000
_cell.angle_alpha   90.00
_cell.angle_beta   90.00
_cell.angle_gamma   90.00
#
_symmetry.space_group_name_H-M   'P 1'
#
loop_
_entity.id
_entity.type
_entity.pdbx_description
1 polymer ?
#
loop_
_entity_poly.entity_id
_entity_poly.type
_entity_poly.pdbx_seq_one_letter_code
_entity_poly.pdbx_strand_id
1 'polypeptide(L)'
;MTLTRTEWMRNNNVGCSATKDDMTLASQDLTIRKGDGSEPKVTVHILPDEDIIDDVTLVCLVSNPVQQDYYIAWSEHIGQNTPIYTDGINLPPVNTQQRYSVASIYTTTKEKWKKSTMFSCHVWPGTGEKPTISRNVSNAMSNSIECKK
;
A
#
# COMPACT_ATOMS: atom_id res chain seq x y z
N MET A 1 15.81 19.26 -1.46
CA MET A 1 15.32 19.54 -0.09
C MET A 1 15.16 18.22 0.62
N THR A 2 15.68 18.09 1.83
CA THR A 2 15.54 16.88 2.65
C THR A 2 14.93 17.30 3.98
N LEU A 3 13.82 16.68 4.37
CA LEU A 3 13.16 16.92 5.65
C LEU A 3 13.51 15.79 6.62
N THR A 4 13.71 16.11 7.89
CA THR A 4 13.77 15.08 8.93
C THR A 4 12.39 14.46 9.11
N ARG A 5 12.35 13.22 9.62
CA ARG A 5 11.09 12.53 9.93
C ARG A 5 10.21 13.37 10.86
N THR A 6 10.80 14.04 11.84
CA THR A 6 10.05 14.89 12.80
C THR A 6 9.43 16.10 12.12
N GLU A 7 10.15 16.76 11.21
CA GLU A 7 9.61 17.89 10.44
C GLU A 7 8.50 17.43 9.49
N TRP A 8 8.67 16.27 8.85
CA TRP A 8 7.62 15.65 8.02
C TRP A 8 6.37 15.32 8.84
N MET A 9 6.54 14.79 10.05
CA MET A 9 5.43 14.47 10.96
C MET A 9 4.76 15.72 11.55
N ARG A 10 5.44 16.86 11.64
CA ARG A 10 4.83 18.11 12.13
C ARG A 10 4.08 18.88 11.04
N ASN A 11 4.65 18.95 9.84
CA ASN A 11 4.10 19.78 8.76
C ASN A 11 3.08 18.98 7.92
N ASN A 12 2.00 19.63 7.48
CA ASN A 12 1.00 19.01 6.59
C ASN A 12 1.14 19.46 5.14
N ASN A 13 1.99 20.46 4.88
CA ASN A 13 2.21 21.01 3.55
C ASN A 13 3.71 21.23 3.35
N VAL A 14 4.22 20.81 2.19
CA VAL A 14 5.56 21.11 1.71
C VAL A 14 5.43 21.83 0.37
N GLY A 15 5.73 23.12 0.36
CA GLY A 15 5.74 23.94 -0.84
C GLY A 15 7.08 23.83 -1.57
N CYS A 16 7.01 23.71 -2.90
CA CYS A 16 8.15 23.84 -3.80
C CYS A 16 7.88 25.02 -4.74
N SER A 17 8.84 25.92 -4.90
CA SER A 17 8.74 26.98 -5.88
C SER A 17 10.00 27.06 -6.72
N ALA A 18 9.83 27.40 -7.99
CA ALA A 18 10.89 27.55 -8.96
C ALA A 18 10.65 28.82 -9.78
N THR A 19 11.75 29.53 -10.05
CA THR A 19 11.76 30.75 -10.85
C THR A 19 12.82 30.61 -11.93
N LYS A 20 12.55 31.19 -13.09
CA LYS A 20 13.50 31.38 -14.18
C LYS A 20 13.39 32.82 -14.66
N ASP A 21 14.47 33.39 -15.18
CA ASP A 21 14.49 34.76 -15.71
C ASP A 21 13.33 34.97 -16.71
N ASP A 22 12.69 36.14 -16.61
CA ASP A 22 11.51 36.55 -17.39
C ASP A 22 10.28 35.62 -17.29
N MET A 23 10.19 34.77 -16.26
CA MET A 23 9.02 33.94 -15.99
C MET A 23 8.36 34.27 -14.65
N THR A 24 7.04 34.11 -14.60
CA THR A 24 6.27 34.13 -13.35
C THR A 24 6.68 32.96 -12.44
N LEU A 25 6.75 33.24 -11.14
CA LEU A 25 7.01 32.26 -10.10
C LEU A 25 6.07 31.06 -10.24
N ALA A 26 6.63 29.86 -10.41
CA ALA A 26 5.87 28.61 -10.35
C ALA A 26 5.96 28.05 -8.94
N SER A 27 4.83 27.80 -8.30
CA SER A 27 4.76 27.20 -6.96
C SER A 27 3.78 26.03 -6.93
N GLN A 28 4.17 24.94 -6.29
CA GLN A 28 3.35 23.76 -6.07
C GLN A 28 3.47 23.32 -4.62
N ASP A 29 2.32 23.07 -4.01
CA ASP A 29 2.22 22.54 -2.65
C ASP A 29 1.92 21.05 -2.66
N LEU A 30 2.65 20.29 -1.85
CA LEU A 30 2.36 18.90 -1.51
C LEU A 30 1.65 18.87 -0.16
N THR A 31 0.36 18.53 -0.17
CA THR A 31 -0.41 18.35 1.08
C THR A 31 -0.43 16.89 1.50
N ILE A 32 0.08 16.62 2.70
CA ILE A 32 0.13 15.29 3.31
C ILE A 32 -1.14 15.08 4.14
N ARG A 33 -1.91 14.05 3.81
CA ARG A 33 -3.13 13.67 4.52
C ARG A 33 -2.79 12.70 5.63
N LYS A 34 -2.65 13.22 6.85
CA LYS A 34 -2.28 12.43 8.03
C LYS A 34 -3.39 11.52 8.56
N GLY A 35 -4.64 11.78 8.19
CA GLY A 35 -5.81 11.13 8.80
C GLY A 35 -6.08 11.65 10.22
N ASP A 36 -7.03 11.03 10.91
CA ASP A 36 -7.48 11.34 12.26
C ASP A 36 -6.89 10.40 13.34
N GLY A 37 -5.96 9.53 12.94
CA GLY A 37 -5.43 8.50 13.83
C GLY A 37 -6.35 7.29 13.97
N SER A 38 -7.36 7.09 13.13
CA SER A 38 -8.04 5.80 13.01
C SER A 38 -7.11 4.73 12.41
N GLU A 39 -7.30 3.47 12.78
CA GLU A 39 -6.57 2.36 12.15
C GLU A 39 -7.25 1.96 10.84
N PRO A 40 -6.53 1.90 9.70
CA PRO A 40 -7.14 1.49 8.44
C PRO A 40 -7.41 -0.01 8.42
N LYS A 41 -8.47 -0.39 7.72
CA LYS A 41 -8.76 -1.79 7.41
C LYS A 41 -7.96 -2.20 6.18
N VAL A 42 -7.10 -3.20 6.33
CA VAL A 42 -6.28 -3.77 5.25
C VAL A 42 -6.78 -5.17 4.92
N THR A 43 -7.06 -5.43 3.64
CA THR A 43 -7.38 -6.76 3.12
C THR A 43 -6.53 -7.05 1.89
N VAL A 44 -6.18 -8.31 1.67
CA VAL A 44 -5.49 -8.76 0.45
C VAL A 44 -6.43 -9.69 -0.30
N HIS A 45 -6.62 -9.41 -1.58
CA HIS A 45 -7.44 -10.16 -2.51
C HIS A 45 -6.53 -10.77 -3.58
N ILE A 46 -6.91 -11.94 -4.07
CA ILE A 46 -6.25 -12.64 -5.17
C ILE A 46 -7.26 -12.65 -6.31
N LEU A 47 -6.82 -12.46 -7.55
CA LEU A 47 -7.71 -12.70 -8.69
C LEU A 47 -8.10 -14.19 -8.74
N PRO A 48 -9.31 -14.54 -9.23
CA PRO A 48 -9.77 -15.92 -9.35
C PRO A 48 -8.74 -16.79 -10.09
N ASP A 49 -8.63 -18.07 -9.70
CA ASP A 49 -7.68 -19.01 -10.30
C ASP A 49 -7.85 -19.19 -11.82
N GLU A 50 -9.06 -18.96 -12.33
CA GLU A 50 -9.38 -18.98 -13.77
C GLU A 50 -8.66 -17.88 -14.56
N ASP A 51 -8.34 -16.75 -13.90
CA ASP A 51 -7.62 -15.62 -14.48
C ASP A 51 -6.09 -15.77 -14.32
N ILE A 52 -5.62 -16.76 -13.56
CA ILE A 52 -4.20 -17.04 -13.32
C ILE A 52 -3.66 -17.91 -14.46
N ILE A 53 -3.34 -17.27 -15.59
CA ILE A 53 -2.74 -17.96 -16.74
C ILE A 53 -1.25 -18.19 -16.47
N ASP A 54 -0.45 -17.12 -16.50
CA ASP A 54 1.00 -17.14 -16.29
C ASP A 54 1.42 -16.46 -14.96
N ASP A 55 0.75 -15.38 -14.61
CA ASP A 55 1.02 -14.56 -13.43
C ASP A 55 -0.15 -14.52 -12.45
N VAL A 56 0.17 -14.33 -11.18
CA VAL A 56 -0.77 -14.17 -10.08
C VAL A 56 -0.81 -12.71 -9.69
N THR A 57 -2.00 -12.10 -9.76
CA THR A 57 -2.20 -10.72 -9.34
C THR A 57 -2.83 -10.67 -7.95
N LEU A 58 -2.17 -9.93 -7.05
CA LEU A 58 -2.60 -9.65 -5.69
C LEU A 58 -3.02 -8.18 -5.58
N VAL A 59 -4.10 -7.93 -4.85
CA VAL A 59 -4.64 -6.59 -4.62
C VAL A 59 -4.73 -6.35 -3.12
N CYS A 60 -3.95 -5.41 -2.61
CA CYS A 60 -4.07 -4.94 -1.23
C CYS A 60 -5.00 -3.74 -1.19
N LEU A 61 -6.15 -3.90 -0.53
CA LEU A 61 -7.13 -2.86 -0.33
C LEU A 61 -7.00 -2.28 1.08
N VAL A 62 -6.74 -0.98 1.15
CA VAL A 62 -6.64 -0.20 2.39
C VAL A 62 -7.82 0.73 2.45
N SER A 63 -8.64 0.66 3.50
CA SER A 63 -9.85 1.49 3.63
C SER A 63 -9.98 2.14 5.00
N ASN A 64 -10.36 3.42 5.01
CA ASN A 64 -10.47 4.22 6.23
C ASN A 64 -11.64 5.22 6.14
N PRO A 65 -12.35 5.59 7.23
CA PRO A 65 -13.42 6.59 7.16
C PRO A 65 -12.92 7.98 6.75
N VAL A 66 -11.68 8.31 7.08
CA VAL A 66 -11.03 9.58 6.75
C VAL A 66 -9.95 9.37 5.69
N GLN A 67 -9.81 10.33 4.77
CA GLN A 67 -8.77 10.28 3.75
C GLN A 67 -7.39 10.43 4.40
N GLN A 68 -6.50 9.51 4.06
CA GLN A 68 -5.16 9.44 4.62
C GLN A 68 -4.20 8.89 3.57
N ASP A 69 -2.97 9.39 3.56
CA ASP A 69 -1.91 8.92 2.71
C ASP A 69 -1.23 7.71 3.34
N TYR A 70 -0.94 6.70 2.52
CA TYR A 70 -0.31 5.46 2.92
C TYR A 70 0.90 5.20 2.03
N TYR A 71 1.99 4.73 2.64
CA TYR A 71 3.01 4.00 1.90
C TYR A 71 2.67 2.51 1.97
N ILE A 72 2.57 1.87 0.80
CA ILE A 72 2.21 0.46 0.68
C ILE A 72 3.33 -0.24 -0.06
N ALA A 73 3.90 -1.28 0.55
CA ALA A 73 4.93 -2.11 -0.05
C ALA A 73 4.59 -3.60 0.13
N TRP A 74 5.19 -4.42 -0.72
CA TRP A 74 5.03 -5.87 -0.72
C TRP A 74 6.32 -6.53 -0.28
N SER A 75 6.20 -7.74 0.27
CA SER A 75 7.35 -8.63 0.46
C SER A 75 6.96 -10.06 0.18
N GLU A 76 7.89 -10.82 -0.37
CA GLU A 76 7.78 -12.26 -0.57
C GLU A 76 8.71 -12.98 0.42
N HIS A 77 8.26 -14.05 1.07
CA HIS A 77 9.15 -14.88 1.87
C HIS A 77 8.71 -16.35 1.94
N ILE A 78 9.71 -17.20 2.15
CA ILE A 78 9.56 -18.62 2.46
C ILE A 78 10.20 -18.81 3.85
N GLY A 79 9.41 -19.15 4.87
CA GLY A 79 9.91 -19.28 6.25
C GLY A 79 10.16 -17.94 6.96
N GLN A 80 11.12 -17.88 7.89
CA GLN A 80 11.36 -16.71 8.76
C GLN A 80 12.49 -15.79 8.26
N ASN A 81 12.53 -15.49 6.97
CA ASN A 81 13.54 -14.58 6.43
C ASN A 81 13.14 -13.10 6.61
N THR A 82 14.13 -12.23 6.71
CA THR A 82 13.92 -10.77 6.72
C THR A 82 13.19 -10.34 5.45
N PRO A 83 12.08 -9.58 5.55
CA PRO A 83 11.33 -9.16 4.38
C PRO A 83 12.15 -8.17 3.54
N ILE A 84 12.28 -8.47 2.25
CA ILE A 84 12.75 -7.51 1.25
C ILE A 84 11.52 -6.80 0.70
N TYR A 85 11.47 -5.48 0.85
CA TYR A 85 10.34 -4.68 0.40
C TYR A 85 10.46 -4.32 -1.07
N THR A 86 9.35 -4.42 -1.79
CA THR A 86 9.22 -4.02 -3.18
C THR A 86 7.94 -3.22 -3.38
N ASP A 87 7.99 -2.23 -4.26
CA ASP A 87 6.82 -1.40 -4.54
C ASP A 87 5.86 -2.14 -5.48
N GLY A 88 4.57 -2.02 -5.17
CA GLY A 88 3.50 -2.36 -6.10
C GLY A 88 3.05 -1.15 -6.91
N ILE A 89 2.02 -1.33 -7.73
CA ILE A 89 1.34 -0.24 -8.43
C ILE A 89 0.24 0.31 -7.50
N ASN A 90 0.47 1.49 -6.94
CA ASN A 90 -0.50 2.15 -6.06
C ASN A 90 -1.51 2.98 -6.89
N LEU A 91 -2.79 2.68 -6.72
CA LEU A 91 -3.90 3.43 -7.32
C LEU A 91 -4.24 4.66 -6.49
N PRO A 92 -4.74 5.74 -7.11
CA PRO A 92 -5.17 6.92 -6.38
C PRO A 92 -6.31 6.60 -5.41
N PRO A 93 -6.43 7.33 -4.28
CA PRO A 93 -7.50 7.15 -3.33
C PRO A 93 -8.87 7.44 -3.96
N VAL A 94 -9.81 6.53 -3.75
CA VAL A 94 -11.20 6.63 -4.21
C VAL A 94 -12.11 6.75 -3.00
N ASN A 95 -13.10 7.65 -3.06
CA ASN A 95 -14.15 7.74 -2.06
C ASN A 95 -15.31 6.80 -2.42
N THR A 96 -15.47 5.73 -1.65
CA THR A 96 -16.56 4.75 -1.81
C THR A 96 -17.68 5.04 -0.83
N GLN A 97 -18.43 6.13 -1.06
CA GLN A 97 -19.67 6.60 -0.39
C GLN A 97 -19.71 6.67 1.16
N GLN A 98 -18.76 6.08 1.87
CA GLN A 98 -18.65 5.98 3.33
C GLN A 98 -17.20 5.87 3.82
N ARG A 99 -16.25 5.52 2.94
CA ARG A 99 -14.83 5.34 3.27
C ARG A 99 -13.95 5.78 2.10
N TYR A 100 -12.74 6.19 2.41
CA TYR A 100 -11.66 6.36 1.45
C TYR A 100 -10.91 5.05 1.33
N SER A 101 -10.66 4.63 0.09
CA SER A 101 -9.96 3.40 -0.21
C SER A 101 -8.79 3.65 -1.16
N VAL A 102 -7.66 3.01 -0.90
CA VAL A 102 -6.49 2.94 -1.78
C VAL A 102 -6.24 1.47 -2.07
N ALA A 103 -5.83 1.15 -3.30
CA ALA A 103 -5.45 -0.19 -3.68
C ALA A 103 -4.00 -0.22 -4.17
N SER A 104 -3.27 -1.26 -3.80
CA SER A 104 -1.95 -1.58 -4.35
C SER A 104 -2.03 -2.91 -5.09
N ILE A 105 -1.58 -2.93 -6.34
CA ILE A 105 -1.55 -4.12 -7.19
C ILE A 105 -0.12 -4.66 -7.24
N TYR A 106 0.03 -5.96 -6.99
CA TYR A 106 1.30 -6.67 -7.07
C TYR A 106 1.16 -7.93 -7.92
N THR A 107 2.12 -8.14 -8.82
CA THR A 107 2.12 -9.30 -9.71
C THR A 107 3.31 -10.19 -9.37
N THR A 108 3.06 -11.50 -9.24
CA THR A 108 4.08 -12.51 -8.97
C THR A 108 3.85 -13.72 -9.88
N THR A 109 4.79 -14.67 -9.89
CA THR A 109 4.70 -15.83 -10.77
C THR A 109 3.83 -16.94 -10.18
N LYS A 110 3.14 -17.67 -11.05
CA LYS A 110 2.36 -18.86 -10.68
C LYS A 110 3.20 -19.92 -9.96
N GLU A 111 4.48 -20.03 -10.29
CA GLU A 111 5.42 -20.93 -9.63
C GLU A 111 5.61 -20.61 -8.15
N LYS A 112 5.86 -19.32 -7.83
CA LYS A 112 6.03 -18.88 -6.43
C LYS A 112 4.74 -19.08 -5.64
N TRP A 113 3.60 -18.74 -6.25
CA TRP A 113 2.29 -18.96 -5.64
C TRP A 113 2.02 -20.43 -5.33
N LYS A 114 2.24 -21.34 -6.30
CA LYS A 114 2.05 -22.78 -6.11
C LYS A 114 2.96 -23.38 -5.04
N LYS A 115 4.15 -22.82 -4.83
CA LYS A 115 5.10 -23.22 -3.78
C LYS A 115 4.73 -22.69 -2.38
N SER A 116 3.55 -22.11 -2.20
CA SER A 116 3.11 -21.54 -0.93
C SER A 116 4.02 -20.45 -0.40
N THR A 117 4.63 -19.68 -1.31
CA THR A 117 5.34 -18.45 -0.94
C THR A 117 4.36 -17.52 -0.23
N MET A 118 4.78 -16.94 0.90
CA MET A 118 3.97 -15.99 1.63
C MET A 118 4.20 -14.60 1.07
N PHE A 119 3.11 -13.98 0.62
CA PHE A 119 3.10 -12.61 0.14
C PHE A 119 2.48 -11.74 1.21
N SER A 120 3.13 -10.63 1.54
CA SER A 120 2.65 -9.71 2.55
C SER A 120 2.50 -8.33 1.96
N CYS A 121 1.31 -7.74 2.11
CA CYS A 121 1.12 -6.30 1.95
C CYS A 121 1.41 -5.62 3.28
N HIS A 122 2.25 -4.59 3.25
CA HIS A 122 2.65 -3.78 4.40
C HIS A 122 2.19 -2.34 4.19
N VAL A 123 1.48 -1.80 5.18
CA VAL A 123 0.87 -0.48 5.09
C VAL A 123 1.40 0.41 6.21
N TRP A 124 2.02 1.52 5.83
CA TRP A 124 2.47 2.58 6.74
C TRP A 124 1.59 3.81 6.58
N PRO A 125 0.87 4.21 7.64
CA PRO A 125 0.24 5.52 7.72
C PRO A 125 1.25 6.64 7.51
N GLY A 126 0.90 7.68 6.74
CA GLY A 126 1.78 8.82 6.44
C GLY A 126 2.26 9.62 7.67
N THR A 127 1.66 9.40 8.85
CA THR A 127 2.10 9.96 10.13
C THR A 127 3.30 9.22 10.72
N GLY A 128 3.60 7.99 10.29
CA GLY A 128 4.76 7.20 10.75
C GLY A 128 4.73 6.80 12.23
N GLU A 129 3.77 7.26 13.04
CA GLU A 129 3.66 6.95 14.48
C GLU A 129 3.07 5.57 14.75
N LYS A 130 2.33 5.03 13.79
CA LYS A 130 1.62 3.75 13.93
C LYS A 130 2.47 2.58 13.45
N PRO A 131 2.32 1.39 14.06
CA PRO A 131 2.95 0.19 13.57
C PRO A 131 2.49 -0.14 12.15
N THR A 132 3.38 -0.77 11.39
CA THR A 132 3.06 -1.34 10.08
C THR A 132 1.88 -2.29 10.21
N ILE A 133 0.86 -2.13 9.38
CA ILE A 133 -0.23 -3.11 9.30
C ILE A 133 0.09 -4.04 8.15
N SER A 134 0.35 -5.30 8.48
CA SER A 134 0.72 -6.32 7.51
C SER A 134 -0.40 -7.34 7.33
N ARG A 135 -0.67 -7.72 6.08
CA ARG A 135 -1.60 -8.79 5.75
C ARG A 135 -0.97 -9.76 4.80
N ASN A 136 -1.00 -11.03 5.19
CA ASN A 136 -0.34 -12.12 4.47
C ASN A 136 -1.36 -12.89 3.64
N VAL A 137 -0.88 -13.44 2.52
CA VAL A 137 -1.65 -14.30 1.65
C VAL A 137 -0.74 -15.36 1.02
N SER A 138 -1.28 -16.56 0.84
CA SER A 138 -0.64 -17.67 0.12
C SER A 138 -1.71 -18.64 -0.39
N ASN A 139 -1.37 -19.49 -1.35
CA ASN A 139 -2.29 -20.52 -1.86
C ASN A 139 -2.73 -21.51 -0.76
N ALA A 140 -1.86 -21.81 0.20
CA ALA A 140 -2.17 -22.68 1.35
C ALA A 140 -3.26 -22.08 2.25
N MET A 141 -3.31 -20.74 2.37
CA MET A 141 -4.37 -20.05 3.10
C MET A 141 -5.67 -20.00 2.29
N SER A 142 -5.59 -19.87 0.96
CA SER A 142 -6.77 -19.89 0.07
C SER A 142 -7.51 -21.24 0.15
N ASN A 143 -6.78 -22.35 0.06
CA ASN A 143 -7.34 -23.71 0.11
C ASN A 143 -8.00 -24.04 1.47
N SER A 144 -7.65 -23.32 2.54
CA SER A 144 -8.26 -23.51 3.87
C SER A 144 -9.68 -22.93 3.97
N ILE A 145 -10.05 -22.01 3.06
CA ILE A 145 -11.38 -21.39 3.01
C ILE A 145 -12.36 -22.30 2.25
N GLU A 146 -11.89 -23.07 1.28
CA GLU A 146 -12.74 -24.00 0.51
C GLU A 146 -13.16 -25.25 1.31
N CYS A 147 -12.37 -25.70 2.28
CA CYS A 147 -12.71 -26.87 3.12
C CYS A 147 -13.81 -26.61 4.18
N LYS A 148 -14.51 -25.47 4.13
CA LYS A 148 -15.59 -25.11 5.07
C LYS A 148 -17.00 -25.12 4.46
N LYS A 149 -17.21 -25.78 3.32
CA LYS A 149 -18.54 -26.00 2.74
C LYS A 149 -19.01 -27.43 2.90
#